data_AF-A0AAV5KXX2-F1
#
_entry.id   AF-A0AAV5KXX2-F1
#
_cell.length_a   1.000
_cell.length_b   1.000
_cell.length_c   1.000
_cell.angle_alpha   90.00
_cell.angle_beta   90.00
_cell.angle_gamma   90.00
#
_symmetry.space_group_name_H-M   'P 1'
#
loop_
_entity.id
_entity.type
_entity.pdbx_description
1 polymer ?
#
loop_
_entity_poly.entity_id
_entity_poly.type
_entity_poly.pdbx_seq_one_letter_code
_entity_poly.pdbx_strand_id
1 'polypeptide(L)'
;MILAPILCFGGIPTSTALNHQRKSYQPLSYNRVSNQKSEACECFDLHKEIVPYRKAWSWQKQIVKEKKELIQRNGDCPDTLIVLQHHPVYTMGTGSSEEYLNFDIKEAPFDVYRTERGGEVTYHGPGQLIMYPIINLRNHKMDLHWYLRALEEVVIRVLSSTFSIKASRVEGLTGVWVGDQKLAAMGIRVSQWITYHGLALNVTTDLTPFNWIVPCGLRNHKVGSIKGLLEEFWLSNRCDEADMHHLDDCELIDISHKSLIKEFSEVFQLEVHQKTMQMSDFRIENC
;
A
#
# COMPACT_ATOMS: atom_id res chain seq x y z
N MET A 1 30.24 4.51 -11.36
CA MET A 1 29.88 5.71 -12.15
C MET A 1 29.19 5.26 -13.42
N ILE A 2 27.88 5.06 -13.36
CA ILE A 2 26.98 5.13 -14.52
C ILE A 2 25.76 5.88 -13.99
N LEU A 3 25.60 7.11 -14.48
CA LEU A 3 24.49 7.99 -14.19
C LEU A 3 23.26 7.43 -14.87
N ALA A 4 22.24 7.05 -14.11
CA ALA A 4 20.89 6.90 -14.64
C ALA A 4 20.47 8.29 -15.18
N PRO A 5 20.10 8.43 -16.46
CA PRO A 5 19.64 9.71 -16.96
C PRO A 5 18.34 10.06 -16.24
N ILE A 6 18.30 11.26 -15.71
CA ILE A 6 17.11 11.89 -15.15
C ILE A 6 16.07 11.92 -16.28
N LEU A 7 15.09 11.02 -16.21
CA LEU A 7 13.88 11.12 -17.02
C LEU A 7 13.13 12.36 -16.53
N CYS A 8 13.35 13.49 -17.19
CA CYS A 8 12.52 14.68 -17.06
C CYS A 8 11.14 14.36 -17.66
N PHE A 9 10.27 13.75 -16.86
CA PHE A 9 8.88 13.56 -17.23
C PHE A 9 8.17 14.92 -17.22
N GLY A 10 7.85 15.44 -18.41
CA GLY A 10 6.85 16.47 -18.56
C GLY A 10 5.51 15.93 -18.04
N GLY A 11 4.85 16.67 -17.14
CA GLY A 11 3.65 16.21 -16.46
C GLY A 11 2.55 15.73 -17.42
N ILE A 12 1.95 14.60 -17.08
CA ILE A 12 0.86 13.95 -17.83
C ILE A 12 -0.38 14.86 -17.81
N PRO A 13 -0.89 15.36 -18.95
CA PRO A 13 -2.15 16.07 -19.00
C PRO A 13 -3.32 15.08 -19.14
N THR A 14 -4.23 15.06 -18.17
CA THR A 14 -5.48 14.29 -18.26
C THR A 14 -6.52 15.02 -19.12
N SER A 15 -6.89 14.44 -20.26
CA SER A 15 -8.02 14.87 -21.10
C SER A 15 -9.28 14.06 -20.76
N THR A 16 -10.26 14.70 -20.11
CA THR A 16 -11.72 14.64 -20.39
C THR A 16 -12.46 15.36 -19.26
N ALA A 17 -13.25 16.36 -19.62
CA ALA A 17 -14.01 17.18 -18.71
C ALA A 17 -15.30 16.46 -18.29
N LEU A 18 -15.38 16.06 -17.02
CA LEU A 18 -16.65 15.87 -16.31
C LEU A 18 -16.75 16.93 -15.22
N ASN A 19 -17.78 17.76 -15.35
CA ASN A 19 -17.98 18.98 -14.62
C ASN A 19 -18.59 18.67 -13.24
N HIS A 20 -17.76 18.22 -12.30
CA HIS A 20 -18.08 18.27 -10.87
C HIS A 20 -17.18 19.32 -10.22
N GLN A 21 -17.78 20.22 -9.43
CA GLN A 21 -17.12 21.30 -8.72
C GLN A 21 -15.92 20.79 -7.90
N ARG A 22 -14.73 20.85 -8.48
CA ARG A 22 -13.46 20.56 -7.83
C ARG A 22 -13.11 21.71 -6.90
N LYS A 23 -13.31 21.55 -5.60
CA LYS A 23 -12.60 22.39 -4.62
C LYS A 23 -11.13 21.97 -4.63
N SER A 24 -10.24 22.92 -4.91
CA SER A 24 -8.80 22.72 -4.84
C SER A 24 -8.39 22.42 -3.39
N TYR A 25 -8.04 21.16 -3.10
CA TYR A 25 -7.41 20.82 -1.83
C TYR A 25 -5.99 21.41 -1.82
N GLN A 26 -5.73 22.30 -0.87
CA GLN A 26 -4.39 22.82 -0.64
C GLN A 26 -3.49 21.68 -0.12
N PRO A 27 -2.24 21.58 -0.57
CA PRO A 27 -1.29 20.64 0.01
C PRO A 27 -1.14 20.94 1.51
N LEU A 28 -1.16 19.89 2.33
CA LEU A 28 -0.88 20.01 3.76
C LEU A 28 0.53 20.61 3.90
N SER A 29 0.63 21.83 4.42
CA SER A 29 1.92 22.44 4.76
C SER A 29 2.48 21.68 5.96
N TYR A 30 3.34 20.69 5.69
CA TYR A 30 4.18 20.08 6.71
C TYR A 30 5.21 21.12 7.16
N ASN A 31 4.88 21.84 8.22
CA ASN A 31 5.86 22.65 8.93
C ASN A 31 6.95 21.70 9.44
N ARG A 32 8.19 21.92 8.99
CA ARG A 32 9.38 21.24 9.49
C ARG A 32 9.62 21.72 10.92
N VAL A 33 8.90 21.15 11.88
CA VAL A 33 9.13 21.39 13.31
C VAL A 33 10.49 20.79 13.66
N SER A 34 11.34 21.64 14.19
CA SER A 34 12.71 21.36 14.59
C SER A 34 12.81 20.29 15.68
N ASN A 35 13.81 19.41 15.55
CA ASN A 35 14.47 18.64 16.61
C ASN A 35 13.66 17.58 17.39
N GLN A 36 12.73 16.89 16.74
CA GLN A 36 12.26 15.59 17.25
C GLN A 36 13.22 14.48 16.81
N LYS A 37 13.68 13.70 17.78
CA LYS A 37 14.48 12.49 17.55
C LYS A 37 13.63 11.55 16.67
N SER A 38 14.14 11.18 15.50
CA SER A 38 13.44 10.24 14.61
C SER A 38 13.21 8.94 15.38
N GLU A 39 11.97 8.44 15.40
CA GLU A 39 11.70 7.18 16.08
C GLU A 39 12.19 6.01 15.23
N ALA A 40 12.76 5.00 15.89
CA ALA A 40 13.27 3.82 15.22
C ALA A 40 12.10 2.95 14.71
N CYS A 41 12.20 2.50 13.47
CA CYS A 41 11.27 1.58 12.85
C CYS A 41 12.00 0.33 12.34
N GLU A 42 11.62 -0.84 12.85
CA GLU A 42 12.17 -2.12 12.43
C GLU A 42 11.48 -2.60 11.15
N CYS A 43 12.21 -2.72 10.05
CA CYS A 43 11.69 -3.12 8.75
C CYS A 43 12.07 -4.56 8.41
N PHE A 44 11.05 -5.40 8.26
CA PHE A 44 11.15 -6.74 7.68
C PHE A 44 10.81 -6.64 6.19
N ASP A 45 11.86 -6.45 5.40
CA ASP A 45 11.73 -6.32 3.95
C ASP A 45 11.78 -7.69 3.25
N LEU A 46 10.63 -8.05 2.67
CA LEU A 46 10.39 -9.26 1.90
C LEU A 46 9.77 -8.90 0.54
N HIS A 47 10.00 -7.70 0.00
CA HIS A 47 9.34 -7.25 -1.25
C HIS A 47 9.59 -8.18 -2.45
N LYS A 48 10.65 -9.00 -2.42
CA LYS A 48 10.95 -10.01 -3.45
C LYS A 48 10.30 -11.37 -3.20
N GLU A 49 9.72 -11.58 -2.02
CA GLU A 49 9.13 -12.85 -1.61
C GLU A 49 7.61 -12.84 -1.84
N ILE A 50 7.09 -13.96 -2.34
CA ILE A 50 5.66 -14.22 -2.41
C ILE A 50 5.25 -15.00 -1.17
N VAL A 51 4.53 -14.35 -0.25
CA VAL A 51 4.22 -14.90 1.08
C VAL A 51 2.76 -15.34 1.19
N PRO A 52 2.44 -16.53 1.73
CA PRO A 52 1.05 -16.91 2.01
C PRO A 52 0.37 -15.92 2.96
N TYR A 53 -0.85 -15.48 2.63
CA TYR A 53 -1.55 -14.44 3.40
C TYR A 53 -1.69 -14.78 4.88
N ARG A 54 -2.14 -16.00 5.19
CA ARG A 54 -2.34 -16.48 6.57
C ARG A 54 -1.06 -16.39 7.40
N LYS A 55 0.11 -16.66 6.79
CA LYS A 55 1.42 -16.59 7.44
C LYS A 55 1.77 -15.15 7.82
N ALA A 56 1.69 -14.21 6.87
CA ALA A 56 1.94 -12.80 7.15
C ALA A 56 0.93 -12.20 8.14
N TRP A 57 -0.34 -12.62 8.08
CA TRP A 57 -1.35 -12.18 9.03
C TRP A 57 -1.06 -12.67 10.45
N SER A 58 -0.53 -13.89 10.61
CA SER A 58 -0.08 -14.39 11.91
C SER A 58 1.09 -13.58 12.48
N TRP A 59 2.06 -13.20 11.64
CA TRP A 59 3.18 -12.34 12.03
C TRP A 59 2.70 -10.97 12.53
N GLN A 60 1.79 -10.34 11.80
CA GLN A 60 1.20 -9.07 12.22
C GLN A 60 0.54 -9.19 13.61
N LYS A 61 -0.24 -10.25 13.83
CA LYS A 61 -0.91 -10.47 15.12
C LYS A 61 0.08 -10.74 16.25
N GLN A 62 1.15 -11.49 16.00
CA GLN A 62 2.20 -11.75 16.97
C GLN A 62 2.92 -10.44 17.35
N ILE A 63 3.35 -9.65 16.36
CA ILE A 63 4.02 -8.36 16.61
C ILE A 63 3.10 -7.40 17.39
N VAL A 64 1.81 -7.33 17.04
CA VAL A 64 0.83 -6.51 17.80
C VAL A 64 0.73 -6.99 19.25
N LYS A 65 0.74 -8.31 19.49
CA LYS A 65 0.72 -8.89 20.85
C LYS A 65 1.99 -8.49 21.62
N GLU A 66 3.16 -8.70 21.04
CA GLU A 66 4.46 -8.35 21.65
C GLU A 66 4.55 -6.86 22.00
N LYS A 67 4.12 -5.97 21.08
CA LYS A 67 4.07 -4.53 21.33
C LYS A 67 3.15 -4.17 22.50
N LYS A 68 1.99 -4.80 22.64
CA LYS A 68 1.11 -4.58 23.80
C LYS A 68 1.78 -4.99 25.10
N GLU A 69 2.48 -6.12 25.10
CA GLU A 69 3.20 -6.59 26.28
C GLU A 69 4.36 -5.66 26.66
N LEU A 70 5.09 -5.11 25.68
CA LEU A 70 6.12 -4.10 25.92
C LEU A 70 5.54 -2.83 26.55
N ILE A 71 4.44 -2.31 25.99
CA ILE A 71 3.75 -1.13 26.52
C ILE A 71 3.28 -1.37 27.97
N GLN A 72 2.74 -2.55 28.27
CA GLN A 72 2.29 -2.89 29.63
C GLN A 72 3.43 -2.91 30.66
N ARG A 73 4.65 -3.24 30.22
CA ARG A 73 5.85 -3.25 31.07
C ARG A 73 6.57 -1.89 31.09
N ASN A 74 5.96 -0.83 30.54
CA ASN A 74 6.58 0.48 30.33
C ASN A 74 7.91 0.42 29.56
N GLY A 75 8.04 -0.56 28.65
CA GLY A 75 9.19 -0.70 27.77
C GLY A 75 9.09 0.21 26.55
N ASP A 76 10.23 0.48 25.92
CA ASP A 76 10.27 1.08 24.60
C ASP A 76 9.59 0.14 23.59
N CYS A 77 8.81 0.72 22.67
CA CYS A 77 8.00 0.01 21.71
C CYS A 77 8.24 0.65 20.33
N PRO A 78 9.37 0.32 19.67
CA PRO A 78 9.68 0.87 18.35
C PRO A 78 8.60 0.46 17.36
N ASP A 79 8.44 1.20 16.26
CA ASP A 79 7.51 0.82 15.21
C ASP A 79 8.04 -0.36 14.41
N THR A 80 7.15 -1.08 13.73
CA THR A 80 7.53 -2.16 12.83
C THR A 80 6.89 -1.98 11.47
N LEU A 81 7.63 -2.32 10.42
CA LEU A 81 7.19 -2.30 9.04
C LEU A 81 7.43 -3.68 8.43
N ILE A 82 6.43 -4.24 7.77
CA ILE A 82 6.60 -5.42 6.91
C ILE A 82 6.28 -5.00 5.48
N VAL A 83 7.16 -5.31 4.53
CA VAL A 83 6.90 -5.12 3.11
C VAL A 83 7.05 -6.44 2.38
N LEU A 84 6.07 -6.82 1.56
CA LEU A 84 6.03 -8.12 0.90
C LEU A 84 5.11 -8.12 -0.32
N GLN A 85 5.02 -9.28 -0.97
CA GLN A 85 3.95 -9.62 -1.90
C GLN A 85 3.19 -10.86 -1.41
N HIS A 86 1.98 -11.06 -1.90
CA HIS A 86 1.16 -12.23 -1.54
C HIS A 86 0.98 -13.19 -2.71
N HIS A 87 0.82 -14.49 -2.38
CA HIS A 87 0.13 -15.40 -3.30
C HIS A 87 -1.28 -14.86 -3.61
N PRO A 88 -1.86 -15.18 -4.78
CA PRO A 88 -3.22 -14.80 -5.11
C PRO A 88 -4.20 -15.13 -3.98
N VAL A 89 -4.92 -14.12 -3.50
CA VAL A 89 -5.81 -14.25 -2.34
C VAL A 89 -6.89 -13.17 -2.35
N TYR A 90 -8.09 -13.53 -1.92
CA TYR A 90 -9.11 -12.57 -1.55
C TYR A 90 -9.15 -12.37 -0.05
N THR A 91 -9.26 -11.12 0.37
CA THR A 91 -9.50 -10.81 1.79
C THR A 91 -10.80 -10.03 1.91
N MET A 92 -11.57 -10.34 2.93
CA MET A 92 -12.84 -9.70 3.26
C MET A 92 -12.67 -8.94 4.57
N GLY A 93 -12.74 -7.61 4.52
CA GLY A 93 -12.71 -6.77 5.72
C GLY A 93 -14.04 -6.78 6.48
N THR A 94 -14.12 -6.00 7.54
CA THR A 94 -15.29 -5.94 8.43
C THR A 94 -16.55 -5.38 7.76
N GLY A 95 -16.41 -4.58 6.70
CA GLY A 95 -17.53 -4.08 5.90
C GLY A 95 -17.96 -5.01 4.77
N SER A 96 -17.27 -6.13 4.56
CA SER A 96 -17.54 -7.01 3.43
C SER A 96 -18.68 -8.00 3.70
N SER A 97 -19.49 -8.21 2.67
CA SER A 97 -20.47 -9.29 2.53
C SER A 97 -20.08 -10.21 1.36
N GLU A 98 -20.69 -11.39 1.28
CA GLU A 98 -20.50 -12.33 0.16
C GLU A 98 -21.12 -11.82 -1.15
N GLU A 99 -22.04 -10.85 -1.09
CA GLU A 99 -22.66 -10.25 -2.29
C GLU A 99 -21.67 -9.46 -3.16
N TYR A 100 -20.49 -9.14 -2.59
CA TYR A 100 -19.39 -8.52 -3.30
C TYR A 100 -18.47 -9.54 -3.98
N LEU A 101 -18.78 -10.84 -3.89
CA LEU A 101 -18.09 -11.89 -4.62
C LEU A 101 -18.92 -12.27 -5.84
N ASN A 102 -18.31 -12.27 -7.03
CA ASN A 102 -18.93 -12.76 -8.25
C ASN A 102 -18.69 -14.28 -8.44
N PHE A 103 -18.44 -15.00 -7.35
CA PHE A 103 -18.19 -16.43 -7.29
C PHE A 103 -18.72 -17.02 -5.98
N ASP A 104 -18.97 -18.34 -5.94
CA ASP A 104 -19.29 -19.05 -4.70
C ASP A 104 -18.02 -19.19 -3.85
N ILE A 105 -18.08 -18.77 -2.59
CA ILE A 105 -16.95 -18.85 -1.65
C ILE A 105 -16.42 -20.28 -1.46
N LYS A 106 -17.27 -21.30 -1.67
CA LYS A 106 -16.87 -22.71 -1.58
C LYS A 106 -16.06 -23.19 -2.78
N GLU A 107 -16.23 -22.52 -3.91
CA GLU A 107 -15.55 -22.80 -5.19
C GLU A 107 -14.67 -21.61 -5.58
N ALA A 108 -14.14 -20.89 -4.59
CA ALA A 108 -13.37 -19.68 -4.81
C ALA A 108 -12.10 -20.00 -5.63
N PRO A 109 -11.75 -19.15 -6.63
CA PRO A 109 -10.58 -19.41 -7.48
C PRO A 109 -9.26 -19.23 -6.73
N PHE A 110 -9.28 -18.51 -5.61
CA PHE A 110 -8.17 -18.33 -4.68
C PHE A 110 -8.67 -18.41 -3.23
N ASP A 111 -7.74 -18.58 -2.28
CA ASP A 111 -8.06 -18.52 -0.85
C ASP A 111 -8.85 -17.25 -0.50
N VAL A 112 -9.87 -17.40 0.34
CA VAL A 112 -10.67 -16.29 0.87
C VAL A 112 -10.51 -16.22 2.39
N TYR A 113 -10.02 -15.09 2.90
CA TYR A 113 -9.88 -14.87 4.34
C TYR A 113 -10.78 -13.72 4.80
N ARG A 114 -11.59 -13.97 5.83
CA ARG A 114 -12.28 -12.90 6.57
C ARG A 114 -11.35 -12.35 7.65
N THR A 115 -11.22 -11.04 7.71
CA THR A 115 -10.17 -10.36 8.49
C THR A 115 -10.73 -9.16 9.25
N GLU A 116 -9.97 -8.65 10.22
CA GLU A 116 -10.41 -7.55 11.07
C GLU A 116 -10.13 -6.16 10.48
N ARG A 117 -9.50 -6.07 9.30
CA ARG A 117 -9.25 -4.78 8.63
C ARG A 117 -10.55 -4.10 8.24
N GLY A 118 -10.53 -2.76 8.25
CA GLY A 118 -11.59 -1.97 7.66
C GLY A 118 -11.71 -2.18 6.14
N GLY A 119 -12.83 -1.69 5.59
CA GLY A 119 -13.16 -1.83 4.18
C GLY A 119 -13.81 -3.18 3.86
N GLU A 120 -14.00 -3.41 2.56
CA GLU A 120 -14.76 -4.55 2.06
C GLU A 120 -13.82 -5.61 1.45
N VAL A 121 -14.25 -6.33 0.42
CA VAL A 121 -13.40 -7.31 -0.29
C VAL A 121 -12.30 -6.61 -1.11
N THR A 122 -11.12 -7.24 -1.16
CA THR A 122 -10.03 -6.88 -2.10
C THR A 122 -9.26 -8.12 -2.51
N TYR A 123 -8.49 -7.98 -3.59
CA TYR A 123 -7.53 -8.97 -4.06
C TYR A 123 -6.09 -8.54 -3.71
N HIS A 124 -5.25 -9.54 -3.42
CA HIS A 124 -3.80 -9.41 -3.39
C HIS A 124 -3.15 -10.52 -4.22
N GLY A 125 -2.01 -10.22 -4.83
CA GLY A 125 -1.26 -11.19 -5.62
C GLY A 125 0.12 -10.67 -6.03
N PRO A 126 0.88 -11.47 -6.81
CA PRO A 126 2.17 -11.06 -7.34
C PRO A 126 2.09 -9.75 -8.14
N GLY A 127 3.15 -8.94 -8.05
CA GLY A 127 3.21 -7.60 -8.64
C GLY A 127 2.50 -6.51 -7.82
N GLN A 128 1.86 -6.86 -6.70
CA GLN A 128 1.27 -5.91 -5.76
C GLN A 128 2.19 -5.74 -4.54
N LEU A 129 2.68 -4.52 -4.31
CA LEU A 129 3.47 -4.22 -3.12
C LEU A 129 2.55 -4.00 -1.92
N ILE A 130 2.70 -4.84 -0.91
CA ILE A 130 1.98 -4.75 0.34
C ILE A 130 2.90 -4.16 1.40
N MET A 131 2.40 -3.17 2.13
CA MET A 131 3.08 -2.60 3.27
C MET A 131 2.16 -2.68 4.49
N TYR A 132 2.65 -3.31 5.55
CA TYR A 132 1.98 -3.43 6.84
C TYR A 132 2.72 -2.62 7.92
N PRO A 133 2.41 -1.33 8.10
CA PRO A 133 2.96 -0.55 9.19
C PRO A 133 2.24 -0.91 10.50
N ILE A 134 2.98 -1.50 11.42
CA ILE A 134 2.55 -1.87 12.76
C ILE A 134 3.11 -0.81 13.72
N ILE A 135 2.37 0.30 13.83
CA ILE A 135 2.79 1.54 14.47
C ILE A 135 2.08 1.73 15.80
N ASN A 136 2.81 2.17 16.82
CA ASN A 136 2.22 2.65 18.08
C ASN A 136 1.82 4.13 17.96
N LEU A 137 0.55 4.40 17.66
CA LEU A 137 0.06 5.77 17.43
C LEU A 137 0.16 6.71 18.64
N ARG A 138 0.46 6.18 19.84
CA ARG A 138 0.73 7.02 21.03
C ARG A 138 2.01 7.83 20.89
N ASN A 139 2.98 7.31 20.14
CA ASN A 139 4.23 7.98 19.86
C ASN A 139 4.11 9.01 18.73
N HIS A 140 3.04 8.90 17.95
CA HIS A 140 2.74 9.76 16.82
C HIS A 140 1.56 10.66 17.16
N LYS A 141 0.41 10.34 16.57
CA LYS A 141 -0.87 10.99 16.79
C LYS A 141 -1.94 9.93 16.91
N MET A 142 -2.69 9.93 18.02
CA MET A 142 -3.83 9.05 18.26
C MET A 142 -5.06 9.49 17.46
N ASP A 143 -4.93 9.48 16.13
CA ASP A 143 -5.94 9.92 15.17
C ASP A 143 -5.90 9.01 13.94
N LEU A 144 -6.98 8.23 13.78
CA LEU A 144 -7.08 7.26 12.68
C LEU A 144 -7.29 7.92 11.32
N HIS A 145 -7.93 9.08 11.28
CA HIS A 145 -8.10 9.82 10.03
C HIS A 145 -6.75 10.37 9.58
N TRP A 146 -5.98 10.96 10.49
CA TRP A 146 -4.60 11.38 10.19
C TRP A 146 -3.77 10.20 9.69
N TYR A 147 -3.80 9.06 10.38
CA TYR A 147 -3.00 7.89 10.01
C TYR A 147 -3.35 7.38 8.60
N LEU A 148 -4.64 7.25 8.27
CA LEU A 148 -5.08 6.88 6.93
C LEU A 148 -4.65 7.89 5.87
N ARG A 149 -4.80 9.20 6.15
CA ARG A 149 -4.34 10.24 5.22
C ARG A 149 -2.82 10.22 5.05
N ALA A 150 -2.05 9.89 6.09
CA ALA A 150 -0.61 9.74 6.00
C ALA A 150 -0.22 8.55 5.10
N LEU A 151 -0.89 7.39 5.21
CA LEU A 151 -0.65 6.26 4.29
C LEU A 151 -0.98 6.59 2.83
N GLU A 152 -2.09 7.30 2.59
CA GLU A 152 -2.41 7.82 1.26
C GLU A 152 -1.33 8.79 0.75
N GLU A 153 -0.78 9.62 1.64
CA GLU A 153 0.26 10.59 1.29
C GLU A 153 1.54 9.88 0.85
N VAL A 154 1.95 8.81 1.54
CA VAL A 154 3.10 7.99 1.15
C VAL A 154 2.97 7.56 -0.31
N VAL A 155 1.84 6.98 -0.70
CA VAL A 155 1.64 6.50 -2.08
C VAL A 155 1.55 7.65 -3.08
N ILE A 156 0.86 8.75 -2.75
CA ILE A 156 0.80 9.93 -3.62
C ILE A 156 2.22 10.47 -3.90
N ARG A 157 3.06 10.53 -2.87
CA ARG A 157 4.44 11.00 -3.00
C ARG A 157 5.29 10.04 -3.82
N VAL A 158 5.13 8.72 -3.67
CA VAL A 158 5.79 7.71 -4.53
C VAL A 158 5.44 7.95 -6.00
N LEU A 159 4.14 8.03 -6.31
CA LEU A 159 3.64 8.22 -7.67
C LEU A 159 4.17 9.52 -8.28
N SER A 160 4.17 10.61 -7.50
CA SER A 160 4.66 11.91 -7.98
C SER A 160 6.17 11.97 -8.12
N SER A 161 6.95 11.50 -7.14
CA SER A 161 8.40 11.71 -7.10
C SER A 161 9.17 10.76 -8.02
N THR A 162 8.64 9.57 -8.24
CA THR A 162 9.34 8.48 -8.94
C THR A 162 8.83 8.29 -10.36
N PHE A 163 7.52 8.42 -10.55
CA PHE A 163 6.87 8.15 -11.83
C PHE A 163 6.26 9.40 -12.48
N SER A 164 6.32 10.55 -11.80
CA SER A 164 5.67 11.80 -12.24
C SER A 164 4.18 11.64 -12.53
N ILE A 165 3.55 10.68 -11.84
CA ILE A 165 2.12 10.39 -11.93
C ILE A 165 1.39 11.24 -10.89
N LYS A 166 0.46 12.08 -11.36
CA LYS A 166 -0.38 12.90 -10.49
C LYS A 166 -1.53 12.09 -9.91
N ALA A 167 -1.36 11.62 -8.69
CA ALA A 167 -2.40 10.92 -7.94
C ALA A 167 -3.16 11.85 -6.98
N SER A 168 -4.32 11.39 -6.53
CA SER A 168 -5.19 12.14 -5.64
C SER A 168 -5.99 11.24 -4.70
N ARG A 169 -6.65 11.87 -3.73
CA ARG A 169 -7.68 11.25 -2.87
C ARG A 169 -9.03 11.57 -3.47
N VAL A 170 -9.97 10.64 -3.36
CA VAL A 170 -11.38 10.90 -3.71
C VAL A 170 -12.19 10.93 -2.41
N GLU A 171 -12.99 11.98 -2.23
CA GLU A 171 -13.79 12.17 -1.01
C GLU A 171 -14.76 10.98 -0.82
N GLY A 172 -14.84 10.47 0.40
CA GLY A 172 -15.59 9.25 0.72
C GLY A 172 -14.99 7.93 0.24
N LEU A 173 -13.94 7.95 -0.60
CA LEU A 173 -13.35 6.74 -1.19
C LEU A 173 -11.88 6.55 -0.77
N THR A 174 -11.69 5.83 0.33
CA THR A 174 -10.35 5.54 0.89
C THR A 174 -9.44 4.86 -0.13
N GLY A 175 -8.22 5.38 -0.29
CA GLY A 175 -7.23 4.90 -1.25
C GLY A 175 -6.64 6.02 -2.10
N VAL A 176 -5.75 5.64 -3.02
CA VAL A 176 -5.08 6.57 -3.93
C VAL A 176 -5.48 6.30 -5.37
N TRP A 177 -5.78 7.38 -6.08
CA TRP A 177 -6.50 7.36 -7.35
C TRP A 177 -5.78 8.19 -8.41
N VAL A 178 -5.81 7.71 -9.65
CA VAL A 178 -5.40 8.46 -10.85
C VAL A 178 -6.55 8.41 -11.84
N GLY A 179 -7.18 9.56 -12.09
CA GLY A 179 -8.43 9.60 -12.85
C GLY A 179 -9.54 8.80 -12.13
N ASP A 180 -10.11 7.81 -12.82
CA ASP A 180 -11.11 6.87 -12.32
C ASP A 180 -10.52 5.54 -11.81
N GLN A 181 -9.19 5.40 -11.84
CA GLN A 181 -8.48 4.16 -11.50
C GLN A 181 -7.93 4.22 -10.06
N LYS A 182 -8.27 3.22 -9.25
CA LYS A 182 -7.69 3.00 -7.92
C LYS A 182 -6.35 2.27 -8.04
N LEU A 183 -5.27 2.93 -7.62
CA LEU A 183 -3.92 2.35 -7.67
C LEU A 183 -3.50 1.74 -6.35
N ALA A 184 -3.99 2.27 -5.23
CA ALA A 184 -3.70 1.70 -3.92
C ALA A 184 -4.94 1.64 -3.02
N ALA A 185 -5.09 0.50 -2.37
CA ALA A 185 -6.09 0.29 -1.33
C ALA A 185 -5.46 0.53 0.05
N MET A 186 -6.23 1.13 0.95
CA MET A 186 -5.89 1.21 2.38
C MET A 186 -6.93 0.40 3.15
N GLY A 187 -6.46 -0.47 4.03
CA GLY A 187 -7.31 -1.27 4.91
C GLY A 187 -6.53 -1.55 6.18
N ILE A 188 -6.91 -0.89 7.28
CA ILE A 188 -6.19 -0.95 8.55
C ILE A 188 -7.08 -1.54 9.64
N ARG A 189 -6.44 -2.02 10.71
CA ARG A 189 -7.07 -2.27 12.00
C ARG A 189 -6.20 -1.67 13.08
N VAL A 190 -6.82 -1.18 14.15
CA VAL A 190 -6.11 -0.62 15.30
C VAL A 190 -6.57 -1.28 16.59
N SER A 191 -5.64 -1.80 17.38
CA SER A 191 -5.93 -2.43 18.67
C SER A 191 -5.09 -1.77 19.75
N GLN A 192 -5.73 -1.12 20.72
CA GLN A 192 -5.05 -0.32 21.75
C GLN A 192 -4.00 0.62 21.13
N TRP A 193 -4.40 1.41 20.13
CA TRP A 193 -3.54 2.35 19.40
C TRP A 193 -2.31 1.75 18.69
N ILE A 194 -2.25 0.43 18.55
CA ILE A 194 -1.28 -0.24 17.67
C ILE A 194 -1.98 -0.61 16.36
N THR A 195 -1.46 -0.11 15.23
CA THR A 195 -1.99 -0.39 13.90
C THR A 195 -1.51 -1.75 13.39
N TYR A 196 -2.26 -2.35 12.46
CA TYR A 196 -1.82 -3.45 11.60
C TYR A 196 -2.74 -3.53 10.38
N HIS A 197 -2.47 -4.46 9.47
CA HIS A 197 -2.76 -4.33 8.05
C HIS A 197 -2.09 -3.06 7.51
N GLY A 198 -2.63 -2.38 6.49
CA GLY A 198 -1.93 -1.26 5.90
C GLY A 198 -2.41 -0.93 4.50
N LEU A 199 -1.46 -0.90 3.58
CA LEU A 199 -1.68 -0.50 2.19
C LEU A 199 -1.25 -1.56 1.20
N ALA A 200 -1.91 -1.58 0.05
CA ALA A 200 -1.58 -2.43 -1.08
C ALA A 200 -1.51 -1.55 -2.35
N LEU A 201 -0.32 -1.45 -2.94
CA LEU A 201 -0.04 -0.67 -4.15
C LEU A 201 0.09 -1.59 -5.36
N ASN A 202 -0.74 -1.37 -6.37
CA ASN A 202 -0.67 -2.12 -7.62
C ASN A 202 0.50 -1.61 -8.47
N VAL A 203 1.57 -2.40 -8.59
CA VAL A 203 2.74 -2.02 -9.39
C VAL A 203 2.65 -2.65 -10.77
N THR A 204 2.83 -3.97 -10.84
CA THR A 204 2.73 -4.81 -12.05
C THR A 204 1.61 -5.84 -11.92
N THR A 205 0.76 -5.67 -10.91
CA THR A 205 -0.31 -6.60 -10.51
C THR A 205 -1.20 -6.98 -11.68
N ASP A 206 -1.45 -8.29 -11.87
CA ASP A 206 -2.54 -8.76 -12.71
C ASP A 206 -3.87 -8.31 -12.08
N LEU A 207 -4.60 -7.47 -12.82
CA LEU A 207 -5.85 -6.89 -12.36
C LEU A 207 -7.07 -7.76 -12.69
N THR A 208 -6.91 -8.83 -13.46
CA THR A 208 -8.00 -9.74 -13.85
C THR A 208 -8.80 -10.26 -12.64
N PRO A 209 -8.19 -10.66 -11.52
CA PRO A 209 -8.92 -11.11 -10.33
C PRO A 209 -9.81 -10.06 -9.68
N PHE A 210 -9.59 -8.76 -9.92
CA PHE A 210 -10.51 -7.72 -9.44
C PHE A 210 -11.87 -7.76 -10.14
N ASN A 211 -11.95 -8.34 -11.35
CA ASN A 211 -13.24 -8.49 -12.07
C ASN A 211 -14.19 -9.50 -11.41
N TRP A 212 -13.65 -10.38 -10.56
CA TRP A 212 -14.43 -11.40 -9.85
C TRP A 212 -14.94 -10.93 -8.49
N ILE A 213 -14.70 -9.66 -8.14
CA ILE A 213 -15.21 -9.03 -6.92
C ILE A 213 -15.81 -7.67 -7.24
N VAL A 214 -16.56 -7.12 -6.29
CA VAL A 214 -17.01 -5.73 -6.27
C VAL A 214 -16.15 -4.98 -5.25
N PRO A 215 -14.99 -4.44 -5.64
CA PRO A 215 -14.07 -3.83 -4.68
C PRO A 215 -14.68 -2.54 -4.12
N CYS A 216 -14.69 -2.43 -2.79
CA CYS A 216 -15.24 -1.27 -2.07
C CYS A 216 -16.71 -0.94 -2.42
N GLY A 217 -17.48 -1.90 -2.96
CA GLY A 217 -18.94 -1.77 -3.08
C GLY A 217 -19.33 -0.86 -4.24
N LEU A 218 -18.34 -0.37 -4.97
CA LEU A 218 -18.48 0.63 -6.00
C LEU A 218 -18.30 -0.04 -7.36
N ARG A 219 -19.42 -0.42 -7.96
CA ARG A 219 -19.46 -1.07 -9.28
C ARG A 219 -18.89 -0.22 -10.42
N ASN A 220 -18.67 1.08 -10.21
CA ASN A 220 -18.37 2.06 -11.26
C ASN A 220 -16.91 2.57 -11.26
N HIS A 221 -16.03 1.99 -10.44
CA HIS A 221 -14.63 2.43 -10.37
C HIS A 221 -13.68 1.35 -10.86
N LYS A 222 -12.67 1.77 -11.63
CA LYS A 222 -11.64 0.86 -12.15
C LYS A 222 -10.54 0.68 -11.13
N VAL A 223 -9.86 -0.44 -11.22
CA VAL A 223 -8.57 -0.66 -10.56
C VAL A 223 -7.49 -0.47 -11.61
N GLY A 224 -6.39 0.17 -11.24
CA GLY A 224 -5.24 0.40 -12.11
C GLY A 224 -3.94 -0.04 -11.45
N SER A 225 -2.85 -0.01 -12.21
CA SER A 225 -1.49 -0.31 -11.76
C SER A 225 -0.51 0.72 -12.32
N ILE A 226 0.67 0.84 -11.68
CA ILE A 226 1.74 1.72 -12.18
C ILE A 226 2.13 1.33 -13.61
N LYS A 227 2.36 0.03 -13.85
CA LYS A 227 2.71 -0.49 -15.18
C LYS A 227 1.66 -0.12 -16.22
N GLY A 228 0.38 -0.35 -15.93
CA GLY A 228 -0.70 -0.02 -16.86
C GLY A 228 -0.76 1.46 -17.22
N LEU A 229 -0.59 2.36 -16.23
CA LEU A 229 -0.56 3.79 -16.50
C LEU A 229 0.66 4.22 -17.33
N LEU A 230 1.83 3.61 -17.09
CA LEU A 230 3.01 3.88 -17.88
C LEU A 230 2.79 3.42 -19.32
N GLU A 231 2.32 2.19 -19.54
CA GLU A 231 2.01 1.64 -20.87
C GLU A 231 1.01 2.51 -21.64
N GLU A 232 -0.09 2.94 -20.99
CA GLU A 232 -1.06 3.88 -21.57
C GLU A 232 -0.38 5.20 -22.03
N PHE A 233 0.52 5.73 -21.20
CA PHE A 233 1.27 6.95 -21.53
C PHE A 233 2.19 6.76 -22.74
N TRP A 234 2.95 5.66 -22.81
CA TRP A 234 3.84 5.36 -23.94
C TRP A 234 3.05 5.20 -25.25
N LEU A 235 1.96 4.46 -25.22
CA LEU A 235 1.07 4.26 -26.37
C LEU A 235 0.48 5.59 -26.88
N SER A 236 0.09 6.49 -25.97
CA SER A 236 -0.50 7.77 -26.34
C SER A 236 0.49 8.75 -27.00
N ASN A 237 1.78 8.63 -26.71
CA ASN A 237 2.82 9.55 -27.18
C ASN A 237 3.56 9.09 -28.44
N ARG A 238 3.20 7.93 -29.02
CA ARG A 238 3.83 7.35 -30.22
C ARG A 238 5.37 7.30 -30.13
N CYS A 239 5.91 6.99 -28.96
CA CYS A 239 7.30 6.59 -28.88
C CYS A 239 7.46 5.28 -29.68
N ASP A 240 8.48 5.19 -30.54
CA ASP A 240 8.69 4.00 -31.39
C ASP A 240 8.75 2.73 -30.53
N GLU A 241 8.19 1.61 -31.01
CA GLU A 241 8.19 0.32 -30.29
C GLU A 241 9.61 -0.14 -29.87
N ALA A 242 10.64 0.35 -30.56
CA ALA A 242 12.04 0.09 -30.26
C ALA A 242 12.57 0.82 -29.00
N ASP A 243 11.94 1.92 -28.58
CA ASP A 243 12.23 2.64 -27.33
C ASP A 243 11.36 2.16 -26.16
N MET A 244 10.40 1.27 -26.43
CA MET A 244 9.66 0.55 -25.40
C MET A 244 10.59 -0.50 -24.80
N HIS A 245 11.57 -0.04 -24.03
CA HIS A 245 12.19 -0.87 -23.01
C HIS A 245 11.03 -1.52 -22.25
N HIS A 246 10.87 -2.83 -22.43
CA HIS A 246 10.00 -3.61 -21.56
C HIS A 246 10.49 -3.30 -20.16
N LEU A 247 9.71 -2.50 -19.44
CA LEU A 247 9.97 -2.25 -18.03
C LEU A 247 9.91 -3.62 -17.38
N ASP A 248 11.08 -4.10 -16.98
CA ASP A 248 11.18 -5.38 -16.30
C ASP A 248 10.34 -5.28 -15.02
N ASP A 249 9.44 -6.25 -14.84
CA ASP A 249 8.50 -6.20 -13.72
C ASP A 249 9.26 -6.19 -12.39
N CYS A 250 10.40 -6.86 -12.31
CA CYS A 250 11.23 -6.87 -11.12
C CYS A 250 11.87 -5.49 -10.88
N GLU A 251 12.40 -4.85 -11.91
CA GLU A 251 12.92 -3.47 -11.81
C GLU A 251 11.85 -2.48 -11.38
N LEU A 252 10.64 -2.56 -11.95
CA LEU A 252 9.55 -1.65 -11.60
C LEU A 252 9.08 -1.86 -10.15
N ILE A 253 9.04 -3.13 -9.68
CA ILE A 253 8.80 -3.46 -8.28
C ILE A 253 9.91 -2.91 -7.39
N ASP A 254 11.19 -3.09 -7.73
CA ASP A 254 12.34 -2.64 -6.92
C ASP A 254 12.37 -1.11 -6.78
N ILE A 255 12.12 -0.38 -7.88
CA ILE A 255 12.04 1.09 -7.88
C ILE A 255 10.84 1.57 -7.03
N SER A 256 9.67 0.94 -7.21
CA SER A 256 8.47 1.25 -6.43
C SER A 256 8.69 1.02 -4.95
N HIS A 257 9.29 -0.12 -4.59
CA HIS A 257 9.61 -0.50 -3.22
C HIS A 257 10.56 0.50 -2.56
N LYS A 258 11.68 0.83 -3.22
CA LYS A 258 12.67 1.79 -2.71
C LYS A 258 12.03 3.15 -2.42
N SER A 259 11.18 3.62 -3.34
CA SER A 259 10.44 4.86 -3.17
C SER A 259 9.45 4.77 -2.00
N LEU A 260 8.72 3.65 -1.91
CA LEU A 260 7.73 3.41 -0.86
C LEU A 260 8.34 3.47 0.55
N ILE A 261 9.50 2.83 0.76
CA ILE A 261 10.22 2.90 2.04
C ILE A 261 10.68 4.34 2.35
N LYS A 262 11.25 5.04 1.36
CA LYS A 262 11.71 6.42 1.52
C LYS A 262 10.57 7.36 1.90
N GLU A 263 9.48 7.36 1.13
CA GLU A 263 8.36 8.26 1.39
C GLU A 263 7.62 7.88 2.68
N PHE A 264 7.58 6.60 3.06
CA PHE A 264 7.09 6.17 4.37
C PHE A 264 7.92 6.76 5.51
N SER A 265 9.25 6.61 5.45
CA SER A 265 10.18 7.19 6.42
C SER A 265 10.00 8.71 6.55
N GLU A 266 9.83 9.42 5.44
CA GLU A 266 9.68 10.88 5.45
C GLU A 266 8.32 11.35 5.96
N VAL A 267 7.22 10.67 5.60
CA VAL A 267 5.87 11.04 6.04
C VAL A 267 5.68 10.79 7.54
N PHE A 268 6.21 9.67 8.04
CA PHE A 268 6.11 9.29 9.45
C PHE A 268 7.27 9.77 10.32
N GLN A 269 8.29 10.39 9.73
CA GLN A 269 9.50 10.86 10.43
C GLN A 269 10.19 9.74 11.23
N LEU A 270 10.39 8.59 10.55
CA LEU A 270 10.96 7.37 11.13
C LEU A 270 12.33 7.06 10.54
N GLU A 271 13.25 6.59 11.38
CA GLU A 271 14.49 5.95 10.94
C GLU A 271 14.23 4.47 10.70
N VAL A 272 14.20 4.07 9.43
CA VAL A 272 13.87 2.70 9.03
C VAL A 272 15.14 1.84 9.04
N HIS A 273 15.19 0.86 9.93
CA HIS A 273 16.30 -0.07 10.09
C HIS A 273 15.92 -1.45 9.58
N GLN A 274 16.68 -1.97 8.63
CA GLN A 274 16.45 -3.31 8.08
C GLN A 274 16.74 -4.39 9.13
N LYS A 275 15.82 -5.36 9.23
CA LYS A 275 15.94 -6.54 10.08
C LYS A 275 15.75 -7.79 9.23
N THR A 276 16.62 -8.77 9.44
CA THR A 276 16.45 -10.11 8.88
C THR A 276 15.37 -10.83 9.68
N MET A 277 14.35 -11.38 9.02
CA MET A 277 13.47 -12.34 9.68
C MET A 277 14.25 -13.63 9.95
N GLN A 278 14.49 -13.99 11.22
CA GLN A 278 14.88 -15.35 11.53
C GLN A 278 13.62 -16.23 11.52
N MET A 279 13.65 -17.34 10.78
CA MET A 279 12.54 -18.30 10.74
C MET A 279 12.14 -18.85 12.13
N SER A 280 13.02 -18.74 13.12
CA SER A 280 12.78 -19.12 14.52
C SER A 280 11.92 -18.16 15.33
N ASP A 281 11.77 -16.90 14.89
CA ASP A 281 11.20 -15.83 15.72
C ASP A 281 9.66 -15.87 15.78
N PHE A 282 9.03 -16.62 14.88
CA PHE A 282 7.59 -16.73 14.77
C PHE A 282 7.19 -18.21 14.70
N ARG A 283 7.23 -18.89 15.85
CA ARG A 283 6.66 -20.23 15.99
C ARG A 283 5.18 -20.13 15.61
N ILE A 284 4.78 -20.84 14.57
CA ILE A 284 3.36 -21.01 14.21
C ILE A 284 2.76 -21.84 15.34
N GLU A 285 2.16 -21.18 16.34
CA GLU A 285 1.23 -21.86 17.23
C GLU A 285 -0.01 -22.20 16.39
N ASN A 286 -0.06 -23.45 15.93
CA ASN A 286 -1.27 -24.05 15.40
C ASN A 286 -2.31 -24.06 16.54
N CYS A 287 -3.20 -23.06 16.55
CA CYS A 287 -4.48 -23.11 17.24
C CYS A 287 -5.57 -23.38 16.21
#